data_AF-A0A2N7XSY1-F1
#
_entry.id   AF-A0A2N7XSY1-F1
#
_cell.length_a   1.000
_cell.length_b   1.000
_cell.length_c   1.000
_cell.angle_alpha   90.00
_cell.angle_beta   90.00
_cell.angle_gamma   90.00
#
_symmetry.space_group_name_H-M   'P 1'
#
loop_
_entity.id
_entity.type
_entity.pdbx_description
1 polymer ?
#
loop_
_entity_poly.entity_id
_entity_poly.type
_entity_poly.pdbx_seq_one_letter_code
_entity_poly.pdbx_strand_id
1 'polypeptide(L)' 'GFVVLPRRWVVERTLAWLNRNRRLAKDFEQTIASATAWLFIASIQLFARRIARL' A
#
# COMPACT_ATOMS: atom_id res chain seq x y z
N GLY A 1 3.09 -25.59 -4.85
CA GLY A 1 1.63 -25.57 -4.65
C GLY A 1 1.25 -24.37 -3.79
N PHE A 2 0.02 -23.87 -3.91
CA PHE A 2 -0.47 -22.77 -3.07
C PHE A 2 -0.65 -23.24 -1.62
N VAL A 3 0.01 -22.58 -0.67
CA VAL A 3 -0.16 -22.85 0.77
C VAL A 3 -1.19 -21.86 1.32
N VAL A 4 -2.28 -22.39 1.88
CA VAL A 4 -3.31 -21.60 2.56
C VAL A 4 -2.74 -21.17 3.91
N LEU A 5 -2.36 -19.89 4.02
CA LEU A 5 -1.92 -19.30 5.28
C LEU A 5 -3.08 -18.58 5.97
N PRO A 6 -3.31 -18.81 7.28
CA PRO A 6 -4.33 -18.07 8.01
C PRO A 6 -4.01 -16.56 7.96
N ARG A 7 -5.05 -15.74 7.70
CA ARG A 7 -4.97 -14.26 7.62
C ARG A 7 -4.11 -13.69 6.48
N ARG A 8 -3.68 -14.50 5.50
CA ARG A 8 -2.97 -14.04 4.28
C ARG A 8 -3.68 -12.87 3.58
N TRP A 9 -5.01 -12.91 3.56
CA TRP A 9 -5.84 -11.88 2.96
C TRP A 9 -5.59 -10.48 3.55
N VAL A 10 -5.15 -10.36 4.81
CA VAL A 10 -4.90 -9.06 5.46
C VAL A 10 -3.72 -8.36 4.78
N VAL A 11 -2.65 -9.10 4.51
CA VAL A 11 -1.45 -8.59 3.83
C VAL A 11 -1.79 -8.26 2.38
N GLU A 12 -2.43 -9.19 1.67
CA GLU A 12 -2.82 -8.99 0.27
C GLU A 12 -3.77 -7.80 0.09
N ARG A 13 -4.72 -7.61 1.02
CA ARG A 13 -5.62 -6.45 1.03
C ARG A 13 -4.86 -5.15 1.23
N THR A 14 -3.86 -5.14 2.10
CA THR A 14 -3.02 -3.96 2.33
C THR A 14 -2.24 -3.59 1.06
N LEU A 15 -1.65 -4.59 0.40
CA LEU A 15 -0.96 -4.40 -0.89
C LEU A 15 -1.92 -3.91 -1.97
N ALA A 16 -3.13 -4.46 -2.05
CA ALA A 16 -4.16 -4.00 -2.99
C ALA A 16 -4.56 -2.53 -2.77
N TRP A 17 -4.61 -2.07 -1.52
CA TRP A 17 -4.88 -0.66 -1.23
C TRP A 17 -3.72 0.26 -1.59
N LEU A 18 -2.48 -0.16 -1.36
CA LEU A 18 -1.29 0.60 -1.76
C LEU A 18 -1.17 0.72 -3.29
N ASN A 19 -1.50 -0.34 -4.02
CA ASN A 19 -1.53 -0.34 -5.49
C ASN A 19 -2.55 0.63 -6.11
N ARG A 20 -3.54 1.10 -5.33
CA ARG A 20 -4.43 2.19 -5.78
C ARG A 20 -3.72 3.55 -5.87
N ASN A 21 -2.56 3.71 -5.25
CA ASN A 21 -1.74 4.90 -5.45
C ASN A 21 -0.92 4.73 -6.73
N ARG A 22 -1.24 5.53 -7.76
CA ARG A 22 -0.58 5.46 -9.08
C ARG A 22 0.95 5.58 -9.01
N ARG A 23 1.47 6.26 -7.99
CA ARG A 23 2.91 6.46 -7.81
C ARG A 23 3.64 5.23 -7.26
N LEU A 24 2.91 4.26 -6.71
CA LEU A 24 3.43 2.96 -6.28
C LEU A 24 3.23 1.86 -7.33
N ALA A 25 2.62 2.16 -8.48
CA ALA A 25 2.32 1.15 -9.49
C ALA A 25 3.57 0.58 -10.20
N LYS A 26 4.67 1.33 -10.16
CA LYS A 26 5.99 0.95 -10.69
C LYS A 26 7.07 1.59 -9.84
N ASP A 27 8.29 1.08 -9.92
CA ASP A 27 9.47 1.71 -9.33
C ASP A 27 9.84 2.98 -10.10
N PHE A 28 9.20 4.09 -9.71
CA PHE A 28 9.51 5.42 -10.23
C PHE A 28 10.61 6.11 -9.42
N GLU A 29 10.84 5.66 -8.20
CA GLU A 29 11.69 6.30 -7.21
C GLU A 29 13.14 5.84 -7.37
N GLN A 30 14.07 6.79 -7.47
CA GLN A 30 15.50 6.49 -7.70
C GLN A 30 16.19 5.91 -6.45
N THR A 31 15.65 6.22 -5.26
CA THR A 31 16.26 5.81 -3.99
C THR A 31 15.27 5.04 -3.14
N ILE A 32 15.78 4.12 -2.32
CA ILE A 32 14.97 3.39 -1.34
C ILE A 32 14.31 4.35 -0.37
N ALA A 33 15.01 5.42 0.04
CA ALA A 33 14.48 6.43 0.95
C ALA A 33 13.26 7.18 0.37
N SER A 34 13.28 7.50 -0.92
CA SER A 34 12.12 8.15 -1.55
C SER A 34 10.98 7.15 -1.77
N ALA A 35 11.28 5.89 -2.13
CA ALA A 35 10.28 4.82 -2.21
C ALA A 35 9.58 4.55 -0.87
N THR A 36 10.33 4.49 0.23
CA THR A 36 9.77 4.29 1.58
C THR A 36 8.93 5.49 2.03
N ALA A 37 9.35 6.72 1.73
CA ALA A 37 8.53 7.90 1.98
C ALA A 37 7.18 7.82 1.25
N TRP A 38 7.16 7.38 0.00
CA TRP A 38 5.91 7.19 -0.76
C TRP A 38 5.00 6.11 -0.20
N LEU A 39 5.55 5.03 0.36
CA LEU A 39 4.77 4.00 1.05
C LEU A 39 4.04 4.57 2.28
N PHE A 40 4.72 5.39 3.09
CA PHE A 40 4.10 6.05 4.23
C PHE A 40 3.04 7.07 3.81
N ILE A 41 3.33 7.90 2.81
CA ILE A 41 2.38 8.87 2.26
C ILE A 41 1.12 8.16 1.73
N ALA A 42 1.27 7.07 0.99
CA ALA A 42 0.15 6.29 0.47
C ALA A 42 -0.73 5.73 1.60
N SER A 43 -0.10 5.28 2.70
CA SER A 43 -0.80 4.80 3.90
C SER A 43 -1.59 5.93 4.57
N ILE A 44 -0.99 7.12 4.75
CA ILE A 44 -1.66 8.30 5.30
C ILE A 44 -2.85 8.71 4.43
N GLN A 45 -2.68 8.78 3.11
CA GLN A 45 -3.76 9.11 2.18
C GLN A 45 -4.91 8.09 2.23
N LEU A 46 -4.62 6.81 2.45
CA LEU A 46 -5.65 5.79 2.64
C LEU A 46 -6.44 6.04 3.92
N PHE A 47 -5.76 6.26 5.05
CA PHE A 47 -6.42 6.52 6.33
C PHE A 47 -7.20 7.83 6.33
N ALA A 48 -6.64 8.91 5.79
CA ALA A 48 -7.32 10.20 5.65
C ALA A 48 -8.63 10.08 4.86
N ARG A 49 -8.62 9.35 3.74
CA ARG A 49 -9.83 9.09 2.93
C ARG A 49 -10.88 8.25 3.66
N ARG A 50 -10.48 7.40 4.61
CA ARG A 50 -11.41 6.60 5.42
C ARG A 50 -12.03 7.43 6.51
N ILE A 51 -11.21 8.23 7.21
CA ILE A 51 -11.67 9.13 8.27
C ILE A 51 -12.65 10.14 7.69
N ALA A 52 -12.36 10.73 6.53
CA ALA A 52 -13.25 11.69 5.87
C ALA A 52 -14.56 11.09 5.32
N ARG A 53 -14.73 9.76 5.36
CA ARG A 53 -15.99 9.08 4.97
C ARG A 53 -16.83 8.67 6.17
N LEU A 54 -16.32 8.81 7.38
CA LEU A 54 -17.07 8.71 8.62
C LEU A 54 -17.85 10.01 8.84
#